data_AF-A0A2V1DBU8-F1
#
_entry.id   AF-A0A2V1DBU8-F1
#
_cell.length_a   1.000
_cell.length_b   1.000
_cell.length_c   1.000
_cell.angle_alpha   90.00
_cell.angle_beta   90.00
_cell.angle_gamma   90.00
#
_symmetry.space_group_name_H-M   'P 1'
#
loop_
_entity.id
_entity.type
_entity.pdbx_description
1 polymer ?
#
loop_
_entity_poly.entity_id
_entity_poly.type
_entity_poly.pdbx_seq_one_letter_code
_entity_poly.pdbx_strand_id
1 'polypeptide(L)'
;MSGPKLSANATVAEEYAKYNPFEWQRFMSLSKEAAQELIDLGYETWGDVLAHKKLQLMTSLNKKLGEEKTRELDAGLLNWRMAKCMRDRNRQKKLKDGKDNDTPTSEPVVTRPFDPIRDV
;
A
#
# COMPACT_ATOMS: atom_id res chain seq x y z
N MET A 1 7.17 -24.51 -11.84
CA MET A 1 8.27 -23.86 -11.10
C MET A 1 7.68 -22.75 -10.24
N SER A 2 7.53 -22.96 -8.93
CA SER A 2 7.13 -21.87 -8.02
C SER A 2 8.36 -21.04 -7.71
N GLY A 3 8.39 -19.81 -8.22
CA GLY A 3 9.42 -18.83 -7.88
C GLY A 3 9.41 -18.49 -6.38
N PRO A 4 10.51 -17.93 -5.84
CA PRO A 4 10.62 -17.61 -4.43
C PRO A 4 9.47 -16.70 -3.98
N LYS A 5 8.81 -17.05 -2.87
CA LYS A 5 7.81 -16.18 -2.25
C LYS A 5 8.54 -14.98 -1.67
N LEU A 6 8.54 -13.85 -2.38
CA LEU A 6 9.04 -12.57 -1.86
C LEU A 6 8.37 -12.29 -0.52
N SER A 7 9.17 -12.30 0.55
CA SER A 7 8.70 -12.09 1.92
C SER A 7 8.25 -10.63 2.12
N ALA A 8 7.56 -10.33 3.22
CA ALA A 8 7.00 -8.99 3.47
C ALA A 8 8.04 -7.85 3.60
N ASN A 9 9.34 -8.17 3.57
CA ASN A 9 10.45 -7.28 3.91
C ASN A 9 11.11 -6.71 2.65
N ALA A 10 11.26 -5.38 2.61
CA ALA A 10 11.83 -4.67 1.47
C ALA A 10 13.30 -5.04 1.21
N THR A 11 14.09 -5.30 2.25
CA THR A 11 15.50 -5.71 2.14
C THR A 11 15.66 -7.07 1.44
N VAL A 12 14.76 -8.02 1.73
CA VAL A 12 14.77 -9.34 1.06
C VAL A 12 14.40 -9.20 -0.41
N ALA A 13 13.48 -8.27 -0.73
CA ALA A 13 13.09 -7.99 -2.10
C ALA A 13 14.19 -7.25 -2.90
N GLU A 14 14.91 -6.34 -2.25
CA GLU A 14 16.07 -5.62 -2.80
C GLU A 14 17.23 -6.57 -3.11
N GLU A 15 17.60 -7.42 -2.15
CA GLU A 15 18.64 -8.45 -2.32
C GLU A 15 18.25 -9.49 -3.38
N TYR A 16 16.98 -9.90 -3.41
CA TYR A 16 16.45 -10.81 -4.43
C TYR A 16 16.56 -10.22 -5.84
N ALA A 17 16.28 -8.93 -5.97
CA ALA A 17 16.35 -8.23 -7.24
C ALA A 17 17.78 -7.83 -7.64
N LYS A 18 18.73 -7.88 -6.69
CA LYS A 18 20.13 -7.46 -6.85
C LYS A 18 20.24 -6.05 -7.43
N TYR A 19 19.32 -5.16 -7.06
CA TYR A 19 19.33 -3.78 -7.51
C TYR A 19 20.37 -2.97 -6.75
N ASN A 20 20.92 -1.95 -7.43
CA ASN A 20 21.66 -0.88 -6.75
C ASN A 20 20.67 -0.04 -5.90
N PRO A 21 21.03 0.45 -4.70
CA PRO A 21 20.20 1.34 -3.89
C PRO A 21 19.46 2.46 -4.66
N PHE A 22 20.11 3.08 -5.66
CA PHE A 22 19.49 4.11 -6.50
C PHE A 22 18.40 3.57 -7.42
N GLU A 23 18.63 2.42 -8.05
CA GLU A 23 17.65 1.71 -8.89
C GLU A 23 16.45 1.27 -8.03
N TRP A 24 16.74 0.77 -6.82
CA TRP A 24 15.72 0.36 -5.86
C TRP A 24 14.84 1.53 -5.42
N GLN A 25 15.45 2.66 -5.04
CA GLN A 25 14.71 3.86 -4.67
C GLN A 25 13.84 4.37 -5.84
N ARG A 26 14.37 4.34 -7.07
CA ARG A 26 13.62 4.75 -8.27
C ARG A 26 12.46 3.82 -8.56
N PHE A 27 12.66 2.51 -8.45
CA PHE A 27 11.59 1.51 -8.54
C PHE A 27 10.52 1.73 -7.46
N MET A 28 10.93 2.00 -6.22
CA MET A 28 10.02 2.25 -5.09
C MET A 28 9.14 3.48 -5.31
N SER A 29 9.69 4.55 -5.90
CA SER A 29 8.94 5.77 -6.27
C SER A 29 8.01 5.53 -7.46
N LEU A 30 8.52 4.97 -8.55
CA LEU A 30 7.74 4.71 -9.76
C LEU A 30 6.58 3.73 -9.50
N SER A 31 6.80 2.69 -8.71
CA SER A 31 5.74 1.74 -8.31
C SER A 31 4.66 2.39 -7.44
N LYS A 32 5.02 3.42 -6.66
CA LYS A 32 4.08 4.16 -5.82
C LYS A 32 3.21 5.13 -6.64
N GLU A 33 3.76 5.70 -7.70
CA GLU A 33 3.03 6.51 -8.69
C GLU A 33 2.08 5.63 -9.52
N ALA A 34 2.59 4.54 -10.09
CA ALA A 34 1.80 3.57 -10.84
C ALA A 34 0.61 3.02 -10.04
N ALA A 35 0.83 2.69 -8.75
CA ALA A 35 -0.25 2.24 -7.89
C ALA A 35 -1.29 3.33 -7.60
N GLN A 36 -0.87 4.61 -7.59
CA GLN A 36 -1.80 5.73 -7.44
C GLN A 36 -2.66 5.88 -8.71
N GLU A 37 -2.05 5.85 -9.89
CA GLU A 37 -2.77 5.92 -11.17
C GLU A 37 -3.81 4.79 -11.29
N LEU A 38 -3.47 3.57 -10.89
CA LEU A 38 -4.42 2.45 -10.89
C LEU A 38 -5.60 2.68 -9.95
N ILE A 39 -5.36 3.23 -8.77
CA ILE A 39 -6.42 3.56 -7.82
C ILE A 39 -7.31 4.68 -8.37
N ASP A 40 -6.73 5.66 -9.05
CA ASP A 40 -7.47 6.77 -9.68
C ASP A 40 -8.29 6.29 -10.88
N LEU A 41 -7.84 5.22 -11.56
CA LEU A 41 -8.61 4.49 -12.57
C LEU A 41 -9.72 3.60 -11.99
N GLY A 42 -9.84 3.50 -10.66
CA GLY A 42 -10.88 2.73 -9.98
C GLY A 42 -10.51 1.29 -9.60
N TYR A 43 -9.25 0.89 -9.71
CA TYR A 43 -8.83 -0.43 -9.24
C TYR A 43 -8.59 -0.43 -7.73
N GLU A 44 -9.27 -1.32 -7.01
CA GLU A 44 -9.10 -1.45 -5.57
C GLU A 44 -7.89 -2.31 -5.21
N THR A 45 -7.71 -3.46 -5.85
CA THR A 45 -6.59 -4.36 -5.54
C THR A 45 -5.77 -4.69 -6.77
N TRP A 46 -4.51 -5.08 -6.55
CA TRP A 46 -3.66 -5.57 -7.64
C TRP A 46 -4.21 -6.87 -8.27
N GLY A 47 -5.03 -7.62 -7.54
CA GLY A 47 -5.74 -8.79 -8.08
C GLY A 47 -6.68 -8.41 -9.24
N ASP A 48 -7.39 -7.30 -9.08
CA ASP A 48 -8.42 -6.81 -10.00
C ASP A 48 -7.84 -6.21 -11.29
N VAL A 49 -6.55 -5.84 -11.28
CA VAL A 49 -5.89 -5.26 -12.44
C VAL A 49 -5.75 -6.33 -13.54
N LEU A 50 -6.25 -6.00 -14.72
CA LEU A 50 -6.24 -6.86 -15.91
C LEU A 50 -4.80 -7.25 -16.30
N ALA A 51 -4.61 -8.49 -16.76
CA ALA A 51 -3.28 -9.00 -17.13
C ALA A 51 -2.56 -8.13 -18.17
N HIS A 52 -3.28 -7.59 -19.15
CA HIS A 52 -2.70 -6.69 -20.15
C HIS A 52 -2.20 -5.37 -19.52
N LYS A 53 -2.90 -4.83 -18.52
CA LYS A 53 -2.46 -3.62 -17.78
C LYS A 53 -1.23 -3.92 -16.93
N LYS A 54 -1.17 -5.10 -16.31
CA LYS A 54 0.01 -5.56 -15.56
C LYS A 54 1.25 -5.62 -16.45
N LEU A 55 1.10 -6.19 -17.65
CA LEU A 55 2.16 -6.25 -18.66
C LEU A 55 2.58 -4.85 -19.14
N GLN A 56 1.63 -3.96 -19.45
CA GLN A 56 1.94 -2.59 -19.85
C GLN A 56 2.71 -1.83 -18.76
N LEU A 57 2.31 -1.99 -17.49
CA LEU A 57 3.01 -1.40 -16.36
C LEU A 57 4.42 -1.96 -16.21
N MET A 58 4.58 -3.27 -16.31
CA MET A 58 5.89 -3.92 -16.27
C MET A 58 6.80 -3.40 -17.37
N THR A 59 6.31 -3.32 -18.62
CA THR A 59 7.08 -2.78 -19.76
C THR A 59 7.41 -1.30 -19.56
N SER A 60 6.48 -0.50 -19.06
CA SER A 60 6.70 0.93 -18.79
C SER A 60 7.73 1.15 -17.69
N LEU A 61 7.64 0.38 -16.59
CA LEU A 61 8.61 0.42 -15.51
C LEU A 61 9.98 -0.05 -15.98
N ASN A 62 10.05 -1.17 -16.70
CA ASN A 62 11.29 -1.65 -17.31
C ASN A 62 11.91 -0.62 -18.25
N LYS A 63 11.10 0.13 -19.02
CA LYS A 63 11.61 1.21 -19.86
C LYS A 63 12.15 2.38 -19.04
N LYS A 64 11.43 2.80 -17.99
CA LYS A 64 11.84 3.89 -17.10
C LYS A 64 13.07 3.55 -16.23
N LEU A 65 13.28 2.26 -15.95
CA LEU A 65 14.47 1.73 -15.26
C LEU A 65 15.62 1.47 -16.26
N GLY A 66 15.30 0.99 -17.46
CA GLY A 66 16.24 0.55 -18.49
C GLY A 66 16.88 1.63 -19.35
N GLU A 67 16.56 2.91 -19.15
CA GLU A 67 17.45 4.00 -19.63
C GLU A 67 18.84 3.89 -18.99
N GLU A 68 18.95 3.24 -17.82
CA GLU A 68 20.19 2.69 -17.29
C GLU A 68 20.15 1.16 -17.37
N LYS A 69 20.78 0.55 -18.37
CA LYS A 69 21.70 -0.55 -18.04
C LYS A 69 21.21 -1.94 -17.64
N THR A 70 20.06 -2.15 -17.01
CA THR A 70 19.99 -3.29 -16.05
C THR A 70 18.63 -3.98 -15.92
N ARG A 71 18.63 -5.27 -16.30
CA ARG A 71 17.70 -6.37 -15.95
C ARG A 71 16.19 -6.13 -16.01
N GLU A 72 15.52 -7.02 -16.73
CA GLU A 72 14.07 -7.18 -16.70
C GLU A 72 13.57 -7.34 -15.25
N LEU A 73 12.63 -6.48 -14.84
CA LEU A 73 11.93 -6.60 -13.57
C LEU A 73 11.31 -7.99 -13.42
N ASP A 74 11.58 -8.62 -12.29
CA ASP A 74 10.94 -9.88 -11.93
C ASP A 74 9.43 -9.65 -11.70
N ALA A 75 8.59 -10.45 -12.36
CA ALA A 75 7.14 -10.34 -12.26
C ALA A 75 6.63 -10.58 -10.82
N GLY A 76 7.30 -11.44 -10.05
CA GLY A 76 7.03 -11.65 -8.63
C GLY A 76 7.31 -10.40 -7.80
N LEU A 77 8.41 -9.71 -8.07
CA LEU A 77 8.78 -8.47 -7.36
C LEU A 77 7.76 -7.36 -7.61
N LEU A 78 7.34 -7.19 -8.86
CA LEU A 78 6.28 -6.24 -9.22
C LEU A 78 4.96 -6.60 -8.54
N ASN A 79 4.60 -7.90 -8.55
CA ASN A 79 3.36 -8.38 -7.93
C ASN A 79 3.34 -8.10 -6.42
N TRP A 80 4.41 -8.46 -5.71
CA TRP A 80 4.58 -8.17 -4.28
C TRP A 80 4.47 -6.66 -4.00
N ARG A 81 5.19 -5.84 -4.76
CA ARG A 81 5.27 -4.40 -4.53
C ARG A 81 3.92 -3.71 -4.77
N MET A 82 3.27 -4.00 -5.90
CA MET A 82 1.99 -3.39 -6.27
C MET A 82 0.87 -3.82 -5.33
N ALA A 83 0.84 -5.10 -4.92
CA ALA A 83 -0.10 -5.58 -3.92
C ALA A 83 0.04 -4.82 -2.58
N LYS A 84 1.27 -4.52 -2.14
CA LYS A 84 1.53 -3.76 -0.92
C LYS A 84 1.12 -2.29 -1.07
N CYS A 85 1.53 -1.63 -2.16
CA CYS A 85 1.18 -0.23 -2.45
C CYS A 85 -0.34 0.01 -2.44
N MET A 86 -1.09 -0.82 -3.17
CA MET A 86 -2.53 -0.62 -3.32
C MET A 86 -3.27 -0.88 -2.00
N ARG A 87 -2.87 -1.92 -1.26
CA ARG A 87 -3.41 -2.18 0.09
C ARG A 87 -3.15 -1.03 1.05
N ASP A 88 -1.92 -0.52 1.11
CA ASP A 88 -1.56 0.58 2.00
C ASP A 88 -2.34 1.86 1.67
N ARG A 89 -2.49 2.19 0.39
CA ARG A 89 -3.26 3.37 -0.04
C ARG A 89 -4.76 3.24 0.23
N ASN A 90 -5.36 2.09 -0.01
CA ASN A 90 -6.78 1.87 0.32
C ASN A 90 -7.03 1.91 1.82
N ARG A 91 -6.10 1.38 2.63
CA ARG A 91 -6.18 1.50 4.09
C ARG A 91 -6.16 2.98 4.51
N GLN A 92 -5.29 3.79 3.90
CA GLN A 92 -5.24 5.24 4.17
C GLN A 92 -6.50 5.98 3.74
N LYS A 93 -7.13 5.61 2.61
CA LYS A 93 -8.42 6.19 2.19
C LYS A 93 -9.51 5.88 3.23
N LYS A 94 -9.65 4.62 3.64
CA LYS A 94 -10.64 4.21 4.66
C LYS A 94 -10.45 4.90 6.02
N LEU A 95 -9.19 5.13 6.41
CA LEU A 95 -8.87 5.88 7.65
C LEU A 95 -9.22 7.37 7.56
N LYS A 96 -9.18 7.97 6.36
CA LYS A 96 -9.56 9.36 6.15
C LYS A 96 -11.08 9.54 6.13
N ASP A 97 -11.80 8.66 5.43
CA ASP A 97 -13.28 8.65 5.41
C ASP A 97 -13.90 8.37 6.79
N GLY A 98 -13.21 7.61 7.65
CA GLY A 98 -13.69 7.29 9.00
C GLY A 98 -13.51 8.39 10.05
N LYS A 99 -12.90 9.54 9.72
CA LYS A 99 -12.51 10.56 10.70
C LYS A 99 -13.54 11.68 10.91
N ASP A 100 -14.64 11.69 10.16
CA ASP A 100 -15.64 12.77 10.22
C ASP A 100 -16.84 12.48 11.14
N ASN A 101 -16.82 11.42 11.95
CA ASN A 101 -17.93 11.04 12.85
C ASN A 101 -17.64 11.16 14.36
N ASP A 102 -16.59 11.87 14.77
CA ASP A 102 -16.38 12.18 16.19
C ASP A 102 -17.06 13.52 16.53
N THR A 103 -18.33 13.44 16.88
CA THR A 103 -19.07 14.54 17.52
C THR A 103 -18.57 14.63 18.97
N PRO A 104 -17.96 15.73 19.44
CA PRO A 104 -17.67 15.88 20.85
C PRO A 104 -18.97 16.27 21.58
N THR A 105 -19.85 15.30 21.80
CA THR A 105 -20.96 15.46 22.75
C THR A 105 -20.37 15.33 24.14
N SER A 106 -19.78 16.42 24.64
CA SER A 106 -19.52 16.62 26.05
C SER A 106 -20.86 16.76 26.78
N GLU A 107 -21.46 15.63 27.16
CA GLU A 107 -22.55 15.64 28.14
C GLU A 107 -21.96 15.96 29.52
N PRO A 108 -22.52 16.93 30.28
CA PRO A 108 -22.12 17.15 31.66
C PRO A 108 -22.57 15.96 32.49
N VAL A 109 -21.62 15.28 33.14
CA VAL A 109 -21.88 14.24 34.14
C VAL A 109 -22.68 14.86 35.29
N VAL A 110 -23.99 14.64 35.29
CA VAL A 110 -24.85 14.95 36.43
C VAL A 110 -24.60 13.87 37.49
N THR A 111 -23.67 14.12 38.39
CA THR A 111 -23.47 13.32 39.60
C THR A 111 -24.72 13.41 40.47
N ARG A 112 -25.32 12.25 40.76
CA ARG A 112 -26.46 12.15 41.67
C ARG A 112 -26.01 12.51 43.09
N PRO A 113 -26.80 13.27 43.87
CA PRO A 113 -26.47 13.55 45.26
C PRO A 113 -26.58 12.27 46.11
N PHE A 114 -25.67 12.13 47.07
CA PHE A 114 -25.54 11.02 48.01
C PHE A 114 -26.84 10.76 48.79
N ASP A 115 -27.26 9.49 48.89
CA ASP A 115 -28.50 9.06 49.55
C ASP A 115 -28.20 8.14 50.75
N PRO A 116 -28.30 8.65 51.99
CA PRO A 116 -27.87 7.93 53.20
C PRO A 116 -28.80 6.77 53.60
N ILE A 117 -29.90 6.53 52.89
CA ILE A 117 -30.75 5.34 53.13
C ILE A 117 -30.29 4.15 52.28
N ARG A 118 -29.55 4.40 51.19
CA ARG A 118 -29.12 3.37 50.22
C ARG A 118 -27.63 3.02 50.28
N ASP A 119 -26.79 3.93 50.78
CA ASP A 119 -25.33 3.79 50.74
C ASP A 119 -24.70 3.40 52.09
N VAL A 120 -25.40 2.65 52.96
CA VAL A 120 -24.90 2.11 54.25
C VAL A 120 -24.89 0.59 54.28
#